data_AF-A1TQN1-F1
#
_entry.id   AF-A1TQN1-F1
#
_cell.length_a   1.000
_cell.length_b   1.000
_cell.length_c   1.000
_cell.angle_alpha   90.00
_cell.angle_beta   90.00
_cell.angle_gamma   90.00
#
_symmetry.space_group_name_H-M   'P 1'
#
loop_
_entity.id
_entity.type
_entity.pdbx_description
1 polymer ?
#
loop_
_entity_poly.entity_id
_entity_poly.type
_entity_poly.pdbx_seq_one_letter_code
_entity_poly.pdbx_strand_id
1 'polypeptide(L)'
;MTNDTIYFHADGGPRALTIVQLDDAKEVHISTCRQSSGYMVSKALTYRKHGMTLMHTSSNGGGRGDYRETIAALQVTGVTEAAVREFHERALIQVPLVRIAIDLHYAKQRSIDLALENEENDHA
;
A
#
# COMPACT_ATOMS: atom_id res chain seq x y z
N MET A 1 3.01 -9.69 -16.50
CA MET A 1 2.03 -10.21 -15.51
C MET A 1 0.88 -9.24 -15.48
N THR A 2 -0.31 -9.65 -15.90
CA THR A 2 -1.54 -8.87 -15.74
C THR A 2 -1.89 -8.86 -14.26
N ASN A 3 -1.97 -7.67 -13.66
CA ASN A 3 -2.49 -7.54 -12.31
C ASN A 3 -4.02 -7.48 -12.45
N ASP A 4 -4.74 -8.41 -11.85
CA ASP A 4 -6.20 -8.39 -11.91
C ASP A 4 -6.71 -7.25 -11.02
N THR A 5 -7.45 -6.33 -11.64
CA THR A 5 -8.13 -5.25 -10.94
C THR A 5 -9.58 -5.65 -10.67
N ILE A 6 -9.99 -5.53 -9.41
CA ILE A 6 -11.34 -5.77 -8.95
C ILE A 6 -12.04 -4.42 -8.78
N TYR A 7 -13.20 -4.26 -9.41
CA TYR A 7 -14.08 -3.11 -9.24
C TYR A 7 -15.32 -3.53 -8.45
N PHE A 8 -15.69 -2.77 -7.42
CA PHE A 8 -16.80 -3.11 -6.55
C PHE A 8 -17.41 -1.89 -5.87
N HIS A 9 -18.64 -2.03 -5.39
CA HIS A 9 -19.33 -1.03 -4.57
C HIS A 9 -19.18 -1.37 -3.08
N ALA A 10 -19.01 -0.34 -2.25
CA ALA A 10 -19.05 -0.44 -0.80
C ALA A 10 -19.88 0.72 -0.22
N ASP A 11 -20.10 0.75 1.10
CA ASP A 11 -20.93 1.77 1.79
C ASP A 11 -20.49 3.23 1.53
N GLY A 12 -19.25 3.45 1.07
CA GLY A 12 -18.70 4.76 0.70
C GLY A 12 -18.69 5.07 -0.80
N GLY A 13 -19.34 4.25 -1.63
CA GLY A 13 -19.38 4.37 -3.08
C GLY A 13 -18.45 3.40 -3.83
N PRO A 14 -18.26 3.64 -5.15
CA PRO A 14 -17.42 2.80 -6.00
C PRO A 14 -15.95 2.72 -5.52
N ARG A 15 -15.34 1.56 -5.71
CA ARG A 15 -13.94 1.27 -5.35
C ARG A 15 -13.26 0.41 -6.41
N ALA A 16 -11.94 0.52 -6.45
CA ALA A 16 -11.08 -0.37 -7.22
C ALA A 16 -9.96 -0.92 -6.33
N LEU A 17 -9.55 -2.15 -6.58
CA LEU A 17 -8.44 -2.82 -5.91
C LEU A 17 -7.62 -3.60 -6.94
N THR A 18 -6.31 -3.34 -6.99
CA THR A 18 -5.36 -4.18 -7.71
C THR A 18 -4.41 -4.81 -6.71
N ILE A 19 -4.25 -6.13 -6.80
CA ILE A 19 -3.31 -6.87 -5.96
C ILE A 19 -2.09 -7.20 -6.82
N VAL A 20 -0.92 -6.76 -6.35
CA VAL A 20 0.35 -7.08 -6.99
C VAL A 20 1.14 -7.96 -6.05
N GLN A 21 1.46 -9.17 -6.51
CA GLN A 21 2.32 -10.08 -5.76
C GLN A 21 3.74 -9.53 -5.70
N LEU A 22 4.34 -9.59 -4.51
CA LEU A 22 5.72 -9.29 -4.23
C LEU A 22 6.44 -10.57 -3.80
N ASP A 23 7.74 -10.48 -3.57
CA ASP A 23 8.52 -11.58 -3.01
C ASP A 23 8.18 -11.84 -1.54
N ASP A 24 8.71 -12.93 -0.97
CA ASP A 24 8.60 -13.28 0.46
C ASP A 24 7.16 -13.36 1.01
N ALA A 25 6.23 -13.90 0.21
CA ALA A 25 4.82 -14.03 0.59
C ALA A 25 4.16 -12.68 0.98
N LYS A 26 4.62 -11.57 0.38
CA LYS A 26 4.00 -10.25 0.51
C LYS A 26 3.21 -9.92 -0.74
N GLU A 27 2.25 -9.04 -0.57
CA GLU A 27 1.55 -8.41 -1.70
C GLU A 27 1.31 -6.95 -1.40
N VAL A 28 1.25 -6.14 -2.46
CA VAL A 28 0.82 -4.75 -2.36
C VAL A 28 -0.57 -4.61 -2.94
N HIS A 29 -1.44 -4.00 -2.14
CA HIS A 29 -2.80 -3.64 -2.50
C HIS A 29 -2.80 -2.18 -2.92
N ILE A 30 -3.07 -1.93 -4.20
CA ILE A 30 -3.38 -0.59 -4.69
C ILE A 30 -4.89 -0.45 -4.63
N SER A 31 -5.40 0.43 -3.78
CA SER A 31 -6.84 0.65 -3.61
C SER A 31 -7.22 2.08 -3.94
N THR A 32 -8.31 2.26 -4.69
CA THR A 32 -8.86 3.57 -5.03
C THR A 32 -10.27 3.70 -4.48
N CYS A 33 -10.52 4.76 -3.72
CA CYS A 33 -11.86 5.07 -3.21
C CYS A 33 -12.01 6.56 -2.91
N ARG A 34 -13.26 7.00 -2.72
CA ARG A 34 -13.58 8.30 -2.13
C ARG A 34 -13.35 8.25 -0.61
N GLN A 35 -12.64 9.23 -0.08
CA GLN A 35 -12.54 9.47 1.35
C GLN A 35 -13.59 10.47 1.82
N SER A 36 -13.90 10.43 3.12
CA SER A 36 -14.85 11.36 3.78
C SER A 36 -14.45 12.82 3.62
N SER A 37 -13.15 13.11 3.46
CA SER A 37 -12.61 14.45 3.19
C SER A 37 -12.92 15.00 1.79
N GLY A 38 -13.62 14.24 0.94
CA GLY A 38 -13.99 14.66 -0.41
C GLY A 38 -12.90 14.41 -1.48
N TYR A 39 -11.86 13.66 -1.15
CA TYR A 39 -10.83 13.27 -2.10
C TYR A 39 -11.07 11.87 -2.65
N MET A 40 -10.87 11.67 -3.95
CA MET A 40 -10.63 10.36 -4.53
C MET A 40 -9.14 10.06 -4.39
N VAL A 41 -8.81 8.95 -3.75
CA VAL A 41 -7.44 8.63 -3.35
C VAL A 41 -7.09 7.22 -3.76
N SER A 42 -5.90 7.05 -4.34
CA SER A 42 -5.25 5.77 -4.56
C SER A 42 -4.16 5.57 -3.51
N LYS A 43 -4.22 4.46 -2.77
CA LYS A 43 -3.24 4.10 -1.75
C LYS A 43 -2.58 2.77 -2.06
N ALA A 44 -1.28 2.69 -1.80
CA ALA A 44 -0.51 1.46 -1.83
C ALA A 44 -0.27 0.99 -0.39
N LEU A 45 -0.68 -0.23 -0.05
CA LEU A 45 -0.46 -0.85 1.25
C LEU A 45 0.14 -2.24 1.05
N THR A 46 1.22 -2.57 1.76
CA THR A 46 1.73 -3.94 1.77
C THR A 46 1.03 -4.77 2.83
N TYR A 47 0.80 -6.04 2.50
CA TYR A 47 0.26 -7.06 3.38
C TYR A 47 1.19 -8.27 3.36
N ARG A 48 1.32 -8.91 4.51
CA ARG A 48 2.00 -10.20 4.65
C ARG A 48 0.95 -11.31 4.64
N LYS A 49 1.21 -12.37 3.90
CA LYS A 49 0.40 -13.60 3.97
C LYS A 49 0.81 -14.41 5.19
N HIS A 50 -0.16 -14.69 6.06
CA HIS A 50 -0.02 -15.61 7.17
C HIS A 50 -1.07 -16.70 7.04
N GLY A 51 -0.72 -17.81 6.38
CA GLY A 51 -1.67 -18.84 5.98
C GLY A 51 -2.71 -18.27 5.00
N MET A 52 -3.99 -18.34 5.37
CA MET A 52 -5.09 -17.75 4.58
C MET A 52 -5.42 -16.30 4.96
N THR A 53 -4.69 -15.71 5.91
CA THR A 53 -4.98 -14.37 6.42
C THR A 53 -3.97 -13.37 5.87
N LEU A 54 -4.46 -12.18 5.53
CA LEU A 54 -3.62 -11.02 5.21
C LEU A 54 -3.46 -10.17 6.47
N MET A 55 -2.22 -9.88 6.84
CA MET A 55 -1.89 -9.03 7.97
C MET A 55 -1.16 -7.78 7.47
N HIS A 56 -1.60 -6.62 7.94
CA HIS A 56 -0.90 -5.35 7.78
C HIS A 56 -0.62 -4.78 9.17
N THR A 57 0.66 -4.64 9.50
CA THR A 57 1.09 -4.03 10.75
C THR A 57 1.33 -2.55 10.54
N SER A 58 0.43 -1.71 11.04
CA SER A 58 0.67 -0.26 11.12
C SER A 58 1.53 0.05 12.34
N SER A 59 2.43 1.02 12.24
CA SER A 59 2.95 1.69 13.44
C SER A 59 2.50 3.13 13.50
N ASN A 60 2.12 3.54 14.71
CA ASN A 60 1.95 4.93 15.05
C ASN A 60 3.31 5.48 15.50
N GLY A 61 4.17 5.82 14.54
CA GLY A 61 5.36 6.64 14.79
C GLY A 61 6.66 5.92 15.18
N GLY A 62 6.69 4.58 15.20
CA GLY A 62 7.88 3.80 15.59
C GLY A 62 8.81 3.36 14.46
N GLY A 63 8.59 3.77 13.21
CA GLY A 63 9.43 3.43 12.05
C GLY A 63 9.39 1.94 11.60
N ARG A 64 8.88 1.03 12.44
CA ARG A 64 8.63 -0.38 12.13
C ARG A 64 7.23 -0.59 11.59
N GLY A 65 7.01 -1.48 10.64
CA GLY A 65 5.67 -1.77 10.13
C GLY A 65 5.61 -1.89 8.61
N ASP A 66 4.44 -2.24 8.10
CA ASP A 66 4.22 -2.43 6.68
C ASP A 66 4.06 -1.11 5.94
N TYR A 67 4.48 -1.10 4.69
CA TYR A 67 4.50 0.09 3.86
C TYR A 67 3.07 0.55 3.56
N ARG A 68 2.88 1.87 3.63
CA ARG A 68 1.62 2.55 3.32
C ARG A 68 1.90 3.92 2.73
N GLU A 69 1.38 4.18 1.55
CA GLU A 69 1.53 5.49 0.90
C GLU A 69 0.27 5.88 0.11
N THR A 70 -0.01 7.19 0.06
CA THR A 70 -0.99 7.75 -0.88
C THR A 70 -0.25 8.16 -2.15
N ILE A 71 -0.52 7.46 -3.25
CA ILE A 71 0.24 7.61 -4.51
C ILE A 71 -0.45 8.56 -5.49
N ALA A 72 -1.75 8.79 -5.31
CA ALA A 72 -2.51 9.78 -6.06
C ALA A 72 -3.70 10.26 -5.22
N ALA A 73 -3.98 11.56 -5.27
CA ALA A 73 -5.14 12.16 -4.63
C ALA A 73 -5.69 13.30 -5.49
N LEU A 74 -7.01 13.37 -5.61
CA LEU A 74 -7.70 14.44 -6.33
C LEU A 74 -8.98 14.81 -5.59
N GLN A 75 -9.24 16.10 -5.42
CA GLN A 75 -10.48 16.57 -4.83
C GLN A 75 -11.64 16.37 -5.82
N VAL A 76 -12.75 15.80 -5.35
CA VAL A 76 -13.90 15.46 -6.18
C VAL A 76 -15.22 15.78 -5.47
N THR A 77 -16.19 16.29 -6.22
CA THR A 77 -17.53 16.58 -5.69
C THR A 77 -18.43 15.35 -5.70
N GLY A 78 -18.27 14.46 -6.68
CA GLY A 78 -18.96 13.18 -6.82
C GLY A 78 -18.06 12.09 -7.38
N VAL A 79 -18.43 10.82 -7.18
CA VAL A 79 -17.63 9.67 -7.61
C VAL A 79 -18.53 8.66 -8.31
N THR A 80 -18.23 8.40 -9.58
CA THR A 80 -18.85 7.36 -10.39
C THR A 80 -17.89 6.17 -10.56
N GLU A 81 -18.40 5.00 -10.92
CA GLU A 81 -17.56 3.84 -11.21
C GLU A 81 -16.54 4.12 -12.33
N ALA A 82 -16.97 4.83 -13.38
CA ALA A 82 -16.10 5.21 -14.50
C ALA A 82 -14.96 6.11 -14.04
N ALA A 83 -15.24 7.11 -13.19
CA ALA A 83 -14.22 7.99 -12.63
C ALA A 83 -13.21 7.22 -11.75
N VAL A 84 -13.69 6.25 -10.94
CA VAL A 84 -12.81 5.39 -10.14
C VAL A 84 -11.93 4.53 -11.04
N ARG A 85 -12.49 3.92 -12.08
CA ARG A 85 -11.75 3.09 -13.04
C ARG A 85 -10.62 3.88 -13.70
N GLU A 86 -10.94 5.01 -14.30
CA GLU A 86 -9.96 5.85 -14.98
C GLU A 86 -8.88 6.35 -14.01
N PHE A 87 -9.26 6.79 -12.81
CA PHE A 87 -8.31 7.26 -11.82
C PHE A 87 -7.42 6.13 -11.30
N HIS A 88 -7.97 4.94 -11.12
CA HIS A 88 -7.23 3.77 -10.68
C HIS A 88 -6.22 3.33 -11.74
N GLU A 89 -6.62 3.22 -13.01
CA GLU A 89 -5.74 2.87 -14.13
C GLU A 89 -4.57 3.84 -14.26
N ARG A 90 -4.82 5.14 -14.12
CA ARG A 90 -3.75 6.15 -14.09
C ARG A 90 -2.82 5.99 -12.89
N ALA A 91 -3.36 5.66 -11.71
CA ALA A 91 -2.55 5.39 -10.53
C ALA A 91 -1.68 4.13 -10.68
N LEU A 92 -2.13 3.12 -11.44
CA LEU A 92 -1.34 1.91 -11.69
C LEU A 92 -0.05 2.16 -12.49
N ILE A 93 0.06 3.28 -13.21
CA ILE A 93 1.31 3.71 -13.85
C ILE A 93 2.43 3.90 -12.81
N GLN A 94 2.07 4.21 -11.56
CA GLN A 94 3.02 4.42 -10.45
C GLN A 94 3.52 3.11 -9.82
N VAL A 95 3.00 1.93 -10.20
CA VAL A 95 3.36 0.64 -9.58
C VAL A 95 4.87 0.37 -9.58
N PRO A 96 5.65 0.65 -10.64
CA PRO A 96 7.10 0.49 -10.59
C PRO A 96 7.77 1.34 -9.51
N LEU A 97 7.35 2.60 -9.33
CA LEU A 97 7.89 3.48 -8.28
C LEU A 97 7.48 3.01 -6.88
N VAL A 98 6.24 2.51 -6.74
CA VAL A 98 5.77 1.92 -5.49
C VAL A 98 6.62 0.72 -5.09
N ARG A 99 7.00 -0.16 -6.03
CA ARG A 99 7.89 -1.29 -5.75
C ARG A 99 9.24 -0.82 -5.20
N ILE A 100 9.85 0.17 -5.84
CA ILE A 100 11.12 0.75 -5.37
C ILE A 100 10.97 1.35 -3.97
N ALA A 101 9.88 2.08 -3.71
CA ALA A 101 9.61 2.67 -2.40
C ALA A 101 9.43 1.61 -1.31
N ILE A 102 8.77 0.49 -1.62
CA ILE A 102 8.60 -0.66 -0.72
C ILE A 102 9.97 -1.29 -0.39
N ASP A 103 10.81 -1.51 -1.40
CA ASP A 103 12.14 -2.11 -1.21
C ASP A 103 13.01 -1.23 -0.30
N LEU A 104 13.00 0.09 -0.55
CA LEU A 104 13.70 1.07 0.29
C LEU A 104 13.16 1.11 1.72
N HIS A 105 11.84 1.03 1.89
CA HIS A 105 11.19 1.01 3.20
C HIS A 105 11.65 -0.18 4.04
N TYR A 106 11.62 -1.39 3.48
CA TYR A 106 12.05 -2.58 4.20
C TYR A 106 13.58 -2.69 4.34
N ALA A 107 14.35 -2.18 3.39
CA ALA A 107 15.81 -2.07 3.54
C ALA A 107 16.19 -1.17 4.72
N LYS A 108 15.54 -0.01 4.85
CA LYS A 108 15.74 0.90 5.99
C LYS A 108 15.44 0.22 7.33
N GLN A 109 14.35 -0.55 7.41
CA GLN A 109 14.03 -1.28 8.65
C GLN A 109 15.10 -2.32 8.99
N ARG A 110 15.56 -3.13 8.02
CA ARG A 110 16.64 -4.11 8.25
C ARG A 110 17.93 -3.44 8.72
N SER A 111 18.29 -2.29 8.16
CA SER A 111 19.47 -1.54 8.60
C SER A 111 19.36 -1.03 10.04
N ILE A 112 18.16 -0.60 10.46
CA ILE A 112 17.90 -0.20 11.85
C ILE A 112 18.02 -1.41 12.79
N ASP A 113 17.47 -2.56 12.39
CA ASP A 113 17.51 -3.79 13.19
C ASP A 113 18.95 -4.23 13.44
N LEU A 114 19.77 -4.28 12.39
CA LEU A 114 21.19 -4.62 12.50
C LEU A 114 21.99 -3.64 13.36
N ALA A 115 21.66 -2.34 13.31
CA ALA A 115 22.33 -1.34 14.15
C ALA A 115 22.03 -1.57 15.63
N LEU A 116 20.77 -1.85 15.98
CA LEU A 116 20.35 -2.14 17.35
C LEU A 116 20.97 -3.44 17.89
N GLU A 117 21.03 -4.50 17.07
CA GLU A 117 21.67 -5.77 17.45
C GLU A 117 23.17 -5.61 17.74
N ASN A 118 23.86 -4.72 17.04
CA ASN A 118 25.28 -4.45 17.29
C ASN A 118 25.49 -3.65 18.59
N GLU A 119 24.62 -2.69 18.91
CA GLU A 119 24.68 -1.93 20.17
C GLU A 119 24.43 -2.82 21.39
N GLU A 120 23.55 -3.82 21.30
CA GLU A 120 23.29 -4.76 22.40
C GLU A 120 24.48 -5.71 22.65
N ASN A 121 25.24 -6.07 21.61
CA ASN A 121 26.40 -6.96 21.73
C ASN A 121 27.67 -6.26 22.23
N ASP A 122 27.84 -4.95 21.99
CA ASP A 122 29.00 -4.18 22.49
C ASP A 122 28.93 -3.89 24.01
N HIS A 123 27.80 -4.21 24.66
CA HIS A 123 27.57 -4.03 26.10
C HIS A 123 27.52 -5.34 26.90
N ALA A 124 27.82 -6.50 26.29
CA ALA A 124 27.87 -7.82 26.92
C ALA A 124 29.32 -8.31 27.11
#